data_AF-A0A150PJ37-F1
#
_entry.id   AF-A0A150PJ37-F1
#
_cell.length_a   1.000
_cell.length_b   1.000
_cell.length_c   1.000
_cell.angle_alpha   90.00
_cell.angle_beta   90.00
_cell.angle_gamma   90.00
#
_symmetry.space_group_name_H-M   'P 1'
#
loop_
_entity.id
_entity.type
_entity.pdbx_description
1 polymer ?
#
loop_
_entity_poly.entity_id
_entity_poly.type
_entity_poly.pdbx_seq_one_letter_code
_entity_poly.pdbx_strand_id
1 'polypeptide(L)'
;MPDVCKVPAPPAPPVPTPFPNIGTLNGCESTVSKVLVQKKETVTEASKMPSSKGDEAGTLGGMISNVNRGQVTFKRASSKVYAKGKKIVYHTAMSAHNGSNANMPAGAHVAPSQMKVFVAV
;
A
#
# COMPACT_ATOMS: atom_id res chain seq x y z
N MET A 1 -0.20 -5.74 -7.99
CA MET A 1 -0.59 -5.00 -9.21
C MET A 1 0.57 -4.10 -9.57
N PRO A 2 0.91 -3.95 -10.86
CA PRO A 2 1.97 -3.02 -11.27
C PRO A 2 1.48 -1.56 -11.11
N ASP A 3 2.40 -0.67 -10.76
CA ASP A 3 2.23 0.78 -10.74
C ASP A 3 2.61 1.34 -12.10
N VAL A 4 1.72 2.11 -12.74
CA VAL A 4 2.02 2.68 -14.07
C VAL A 4 2.70 4.02 -13.88
N CYS A 5 3.96 4.12 -14.30
CA CYS A 5 4.75 5.34 -14.22
C CYS A 5 5.03 5.94 -15.60
N LYS A 6 5.39 7.22 -15.61
CA LYS A 6 5.82 7.96 -16.79
C LYS A 6 7.34 7.75 -16.99
N VAL A 7 7.72 7.24 -18.16
CA VAL A 7 9.13 7.05 -18.56
C VAL A 7 9.48 8.05 -19.67
N PRO A 8 10.55 8.85 -19.53
CA PRO A 8 11.02 9.73 -20.61
C PRO A 8 11.36 8.95 -21.88
N ALA A 9 10.87 9.41 -23.03
CA ALA A 9 11.17 8.81 -24.33
C ALA A 9 11.45 9.85 -25.43
N PRO A 10 12.43 10.77 -25.28
CA PRO A 10 12.68 11.80 -26.29
C PRO A 10 13.04 11.21 -27.67
N PRO A 11 12.57 11.80 -28.79
CA PRO A 11 11.76 13.03 -28.89
C PRO A 11 10.25 12.82 -28.67
N ALA A 12 9.80 11.60 -28.38
CA ALA A 12 8.40 11.28 -28.15
C ALA A 12 7.92 11.69 -26.74
N PRO A 13 6.59 11.81 -26.54
CA PRO A 13 6.01 12.00 -25.21
C PRO A 13 6.36 10.85 -24.24
N PRO A 14 6.26 11.06 -22.91
CA PRO A 14 6.51 10.00 -21.93
C PRO A 14 5.64 8.76 -22.16
N VAL A 15 6.24 7.58 -22.03
CA VAL A 15 5.58 6.29 -22.24
C VAL A 15 5.07 5.74 -20.90
N PRO A 16 3.76 5.47 -20.75
CA PRO A 16 3.23 4.78 -19.58
C PRO A 16 3.80 3.35 -19.49
N THR A 17 4.52 3.05 -18.42
CA THR A 17 5.23 1.78 -18.24
C THR A 17 4.88 1.16 -16.88
N PRO A 18 4.49 -0.12 -16.82
CA PRO A 18 4.19 -0.80 -15.57
C PRO A 18 5.48 -1.18 -14.81
N PHE A 19 5.55 -0.85 -13.52
CA PHE A 19 6.62 -1.24 -12.61
C PHE A 19 6.07 -1.93 -11.36
N PRO A 20 6.88 -2.74 -10.65
CA PRO A 20 6.53 -3.20 -9.30
C PRO A 20 6.40 -2.01 -8.34
N ASN A 21 5.42 -2.03 -7.44
CA ASN A 21 5.36 -1.04 -6.35
C ASN A 21 4.90 -1.72 -5.06
N ILE A 22 5.82 -1.76 -4.09
CA ILE A 22 5.72 -2.62 -2.92
C ILE A 22 5.83 -1.76 -1.66
N GLY A 23 4.78 -1.78 -0.84
CA GLY A 23 4.82 -1.31 0.55
C GLY A 23 5.05 -2.48 1.49
N THR A 24 5.99 -2.35 2.43
CA THR A 24 6.28 -3.39 3.42
C THR A 24 5.66 -3.07 4.76
N LEU A 25 5.01 -4.05 5.39
CA LEU A 25 4.45 -3.89 6.75
C LEU A 25 5.53 -3.72 7.83
N ASN A 26 6.79 -4.02 7.53
CA ASN A 26 7.90 -3.69 8.41
C ASN A 26 8.08 -2.17 8.47
N GLY A 27 8.04 -1.59 9.66
CA GLY A 27 8.03 -0.14 9.85
C GLY A 27 6.69 0.54 9.54
N CYS A 28 5.58 -0.21 9.52
CA CYS A 28 4.25 0.39 9.42
C CYS A 28 3.98 1.29 10.63
N GLU A 29 3.54 2.50 10.38
CA GLU A 29 3.20 3.48 11.41
C GLU A 29 1.71 3.43 11.73
N SER A 30 1.32 4.04 12.86
CA SER A 30 -0.09 4.19 13.26
C SER A 30 -0.83 2.84 13.38
N THR A 31 -0.11 1.82 13.80
CA THR A 31 -0.63 0.51 14.22
C THR A 31 -1.32 0.62 15.58
N VAL A 32 -2.08 -0.42 15.96
CA VAL A 32 -2.64 -0.55 17.30
C VAL A 32 -1.76 -1.47 18.13
N SER A 33 -1.00 -0.89 19.06
CA SER A 33 -0.03 -1.62 19.90
C SER A 33 -0.64 -2.39 21.08
N LYS A 34 -1.86 -2.03 21.52
CA LYS A 34 -2.55 -2.71 22.65
C LYS A 34 -3.21 -4.03 22.24
N VAL A 35 -3.54 -4.20 20.96
CA VAL A 35 -4.15 -5.43 20.43
C VAL A 35 -3.09 -6.11 19.59
N LEU A 36 -2.66 -7.30 20.02
CA LEU A 36 -1.58 -8.02 19.37
C LEU A 36 -2.11 -9.25 18.63
N VAL A 37 -1.67 -9.45 17.39
CA VAL A 37 -1.86 -10.69 16.63
C VAL A 37 -0.49 -11.34 16.49
N GLN A 38 -0.34 -12.56 17.02
CA GLN A 38 0.95 -13.25 17.11
C GLN A 38 2.08 -12.40 17.72
N LYS A 39 1.81 -11.72 18.83
CA LYS A 39 2.76 -10.85 19.55
C LYS A 39 3.26 -9.64 18.73
N LYS A 40 2.56 -9.26 17.66
CA LYS A 40 2.84 -8.06 16.86
C LYS A 40 1.63 -7.13 16.83
N GLU A 41 1.91 -5.84 16.70
CA GLU A 41 0.89 -4.80 16.67
C GLU A 41 -0.09 -4.99 15.51
N THR A 42 -1.34 -4.58 15.71
CA THR A 42 -2.40 -4.79 14.71
C THR A 42 -2.42 -3.66 13.69
N VAL A 43 -2.39 -4.03 12.40
CA VAL A 43 -2.56 -3.10 11.28
C VAL A 43 -4.04 -2.79 11.07
N THR A 44 -4.36 -1.51 10.95
CA THR A 44 -5.73 -1.01 10.81
C THR A 44 -5.86 -0.05 9.62
N GLU A 45 -7.07 0.39 9.32
CA GLU A 45 -7.31 1.39 8.26
C GLU A 45 -6.56 2.72 8.48
N ALA A 46 -6.17 3.03 9.72
CA ALA A 46 -5.37 4.22 10.03
C ALA A 46 -3.86 4.00 9.84
N SER A 47 -3.42 2.76 9.61
CA SER A 47 -2.01 2.41 9.50
C SER A 47 -1.46 2.73 8.11
N LYS A 48 -0.18 3.11 8.06
CA LYS A 48 0.49 3.54 6.82
C LYS A 48 1.90 3.00 6.74
N MET A 49 2.34 2.61 5.54
CA MET A 49 3.75 2.36 5.27
C MET A 49 4.36 3.68 4.77
N PRO A 50 5.47 4.17 5.35
CA PRO A 50 5.98 5.50 5.06
C PRO A 50 6.45 5.66 3.61
N SER A 51 6.87 4.57 2.96
CA SER A 51 7.39 4.59 1.60
C SER A 51 7.14 3.25 0.89
N SER A 52 7.00 3.31 -0.43
CA SER A 52 6.95 2.17 -1.33
C SER A 52 8.24 2.03 -2.16
N LYS A 53 8.44 0.90 -2.84
CA LYS A 53 9.66 0.62 -3.63
C LYS A 53 9.36 -0.22 -4.88
N GLY A 54 10.20 -0.07 -5.91
CA GLY A 54 10.21 -0.87 -7.13
C GLY A 54 9.89 -0.08 -8.41
N ASP A 55 9.38 1.13 -8.27
CA ASP A 55 8.83 1.96 -9.35
C ASP A 55 9.78 3.10 -9.78
N GLU A 56 10.98 3.16 -9.21
CA GLU A 56 11.91 4.28 -9.38
C GLU A 56 12.52 4.43 -10.77
N ALA A 57 12.44 3.38 -11.60
CA ALA A 57 12.81 3.47 -13.01
C ALA A 57 11.83 4.35 -13.81
N GLY A 58 10.60 4.55 -13.31
CA GLY A 58 9.65 5.54 -13.81
C GLY A 58 10.01 6.94 -13.34
N THR A 59 11.08 7.53 -13.88
CA THR A 59 11.72 8.75 -13.36
C THR A 59 10.84 10.01 -13.32
N LEU A 60 9.69 10.01 -14.01
CA LEU A 60 8.71 11.10 -13.96
C LEU A 60 7.53 10.81 -13.02
N GLY A 61 7.62 9.76 -12.20
CA GLY A 61 6.60 9.38 -11.22
C GLY A 61 5.42 8.61 -11.79
N GLY A 62 4.50 8.25 -10.89
CA GLY A 62 3.24 7.60 -11.24
C GLY A 62 2.37 8.45 -12.17
N MET A 63 1.54 7.78 -12.98
CA MET A 63 0.65 8.43 -13.96
C MET A 63 -0.23 9.51 -13.32
N ILE A 64 -0.79 9.21 -12.15
CA ILE A 64 -1.66 10.10 -11.37
C ILE A 64 -0.89 10.78 -10.25
N SER A 65 -0.05 10.03 -9.52
CA SER A 65 0.62 10.53 -8.33
C SER A 65 1.74 11.54 -8.62
N ASN A 66 2.37 11.46 -9.80
CA ASN A 66 3.59 12.20 -10.18
C ASN A 66 4.76 12.03 -9.19
N VAL A 67 4.70 11.01 -8.33
CA VAL A 67 5.74 10.69 -7.35
C VAL A 67 6.00 9.19 -7.35
N ASN A 68 7.22 8.83 -6.98
CA ASN A 68 7.62 7.48 -6.60
C ASN A 68 7.94 7.45 -5.10
N ARG A 69 8.09 6.24 -4.55
CA ARG A 69 8.47 6.03 -3.14
C ARG A 69 7.55 6.69 -2.11
N GLY A 70 6.32 7.02 -2.49
CA GLY A 70 5.39 7.69 -1.60
C GLY A 70 4.78 6.74 -0.56
N GLN A 71 3.99 7.30 0.34
CA GLN A 71 3.31 6.54 1.39
C GLN A 71 2.33 5.51 0.80
N VAL A 72 2.21 4.35 1.45
CA VAL A 72 1.18 3.34 1.16
C VAL A 72 0.13 3.33 2.26
N THR A 73 -1.15 3.34 1.89
CA THR A 73 -2.30 3.30 2.82
C THR A 73 -3.28 2.21 2.43
N PHE A 74 -4.08 1.75 3.38
CA PHE A 74 -5.18 0.83 3.08
C PHE A 74 -6.47 1.60 2.79
N LYS A 75 -7.15 1.22 1.70
CA LYS A 75 -8.45 1.79 1.28
C LYS A 75 -9.62 0.88 1.60
N ARG A 76 -9.35 -0.39 1.95
CA ARG A 76 -10.33 -1.33 2.49
C ARG A 76 -9.81 -1.94 3.78
N ALA A 77 -10.72 -2.22 4.68
CA ALA A 77 -10.50 -2.91 5.95
C ALA A 77 -11.80 -3.64 6.32
N SER A 78 -11.76 -4.47 7.36
CA SER A 78 -12.88 -5.31 7.79
C SER A 78 -14.13 -4.47 8.12
N SER A 79 -15.31 -4.95 7.74
CA SER A 79 -16.58 -4.35 8.18
C SER A 79 -17.06 -4.86 9.54
N LYS A 80 -16.42 -5.91 10.08
CA LYS A 80 -16.88 -6.67 11.26
C LYS A 80 -15.89 -6.64 12.42
N VAL A 81 -14.60 -6.51 12.14
CA VAL A 81 -13.53 -6.72 13.13
C VAL A 81 -12.75 -5.44 13.35
N TYR A 82 -12.66 -5.02 14.61
CA TYR A 82 -12.06 -3.76 15.03
C TYR A 82 -11.01 -3.98 16.12
N ALA A 83 -9.95 -3.17 16.09
CA ALA A 83 -8.96 -3.06 17.16
C ALA A 83 -8.94 -1.62 17.65
N LYS A 84 -9.26 -1.39 18.93
CA LYS A 84 -9.40 -0.04 19.53
C LYS A 84 -10.27 0.90 18.67
N GLY A 85 -11.42 0.42 18.20
CA GLY A 85 -12.37 1.21 17.41
C GLY A 85 -11.95 1.47 15.96
N LYS A 86 -10.82 0.92 15.50
CA LYS A 86 -10.35 1.04 14.10
C LYS A 86 -10.53 -0.29 13.37
N LYS A 87 -10.98 -0.28 12.12
CA LYS A 87 -11.17 -1.50 11.33
C LYS A 87 -9.83 -2.18 11.07
N ILE A 88 -9.75 -3.49 11.30
CA ILE A 88 -8.54 -4.28 11.04
C ILE A 88 -8.40 -4.53 9.54
N VAL A 89 -7.18 -4.42 9.01
CA VAL A 89 -6.88 -4.72 7.60
C VAL A 89 -6.84 -6.23 7.38
N TYR A 90 -7.55 -6.70 6.36
CA TYR A 90 -7.60 -8.11 5.98
C TYR A 90 -6.66 -8.41 4.80
N HIS A 91 -6.41 -9.69 4.55
CA HIS A 91 -5.68 -10.14 3.36
C HIS A 91 -6.51 -9.84 2.10
N THR A 92 -5.90 -9.41 1.00
CA THR A 92 -6.55 -8.87 -0.23
C THR A 92 -7.17 -7.47 -0.10
N ALA A 93 -7.05 -6.82 1.06
CA ALA A 93 -7.48 -5.45 1.22
C ALA A 93 -6.83 -4.53 0.17
N MET A 94 -7.64 -3.68 -0.46
CA MET A 94 -7.18 -2.67 -1.41
C MET A 94 -6.22 -1.69 -0.72
N SER A 95 -5.10 -1.39 -1.37
CA SER A 95 -4.12 -0.40 -0.94
C SER A 95 -3.94 0.70 -1.99
N ALA A 96 -3.53 1.87 -1.52
CA ALA A 96 -3.21 3.04 -2.32
C ALA A 96 -1.72 3.33 -2.13
N HIS A 97 -1.00 3.46 -3.24
CA HIS A 97 0.45 3.66 -3.26
C HIS A 97 0.79 5.05 -3.77
N ASN A 98 2.01 5.51 -3.47
CA ASN A 98 2.54 6.80 -3.91
C ASN A 98 1.78 8.02 -3.37
N GLY A 99 1.38 7.98 -2.11
CA GLY A 99 0.88 9.16 -1.37
C GLY A 99 -0.63 9.34 -1.39
N SER A 100 -1.07 10.57 -1.09
CA SER A 100 -2.51 10.91 -0.96
C SER A 100 -3.23 10.92 -2.31
N ASN A 101 -2.58 11.43 -3.36
CA ASN A 101 -3.04 11.33 -4.75
C ASN A 101 -2.58 9.99 -5.34
N ALA A 102 -3.14 8.91 -4.81
CA ALA A 102 -2.67 7.56 -5.05
C ALA A 102 -2.61 7.20 -6.54
N ASN A 103 -1.56 6.49 -6.94
CA ASN A 103 -1.40 6.10 -8.32
C ASN A 103 -2.35 4.96 -8.72
N MET A 104 -2.48 4.75 -10.03
CA MET A 104 -3.28 3.68 -10.63
C MET A 104 -2.39 2.64 -11.33
N PRO A 105 -2.86 1.39 -11.42
CA PRO A 105 -4.06 0.83 -10.77
C PRO A 105 -3.87 0.60 -9.24
N ALA A 106 -4.96 0.44 -8.50
CA ALA A 106 -4.92 0.28 -7.04
C ALA A 106 -4.15 -0.98 -6.61
N GLY A 107 -3.43 -0.89 -5.49
CA GLY A 107 -2.72 -2.03 -4.91
C GLY A 107 -3.64 -3.00 -4.18
N ALA A 108 -3.10 -4.16 -3.81
CA ALA A 108 -3.76 -5.14 -2.96
C ALA A 108 -2.77 -5.73 -1.96
N HIS A 109 -3.25 -6.01 -0.74
CA HIS A 109 -2.50 -6.67 0.31
C HIS A 109 -2.39 -8.18 0.03
N VAL A 110 -1.41 -8.58 -0.79
CA VAL A 110 -1.28 -9.97 -1.26
C VAL A 110 -0.25 -10.80 -0.50
N ALA A 111 0.61 -10.18 0.30
CA ALA A 111 1.56 -10.88 1.15
C ALA A 111 1.08 -10.75 2.62
N PRO A 112 0.45 -11.80 3.20
CA PRO A 112 -0.01 -11.72 4.57
C PRO A 112 1.17 -11.66 5.55
N SER A 113 1.01 -10.91 6.64
CA SER A 113 2.04 -10.82 7.69
C SER A 113 2.19 -12.10 8.52
N GLN A 114 1.18 -12.98 8.48
CA GLN A 114 1.15 -14.30 9.13
C GLN A 114 0.00 -15.15 8.56
N MET A 115 0.02 -16.46 8.83
CA MET A 115 -0.92 -17.43 8.22
C MET A 115 -1.89 -18.14 9.21
N LYS A 116 -1.84 -17.83 10.51
CA LYS A 116 -2.66 -18.53 11.53
C LYS A 116 -4.01 -17.84 11.83
N VAL A 117 -4.11 -16.54 11.59
CA VAL A 117 -5.29 -15.73 11.91
C VAL A 117 -5.79 -15.05 10.64
N PHE A 118 -7.06 -15.27 10.29
CA PHE A 118 -7.71 -14.58 9.19
C PHE A 118 -8.71 -13.57 9.74
N VAL A 119 -8.70 -12.37 9.16
CA VAL A 119 -9.63 -11.30 9.54
C VAL A 119 -10.87 -11.44 8.68
N ALA A 120 -12.03 -11.61 9.31
CA ALA A 120 -13.30 -11.64 8.60
C ALA A 120 -13.56 -10.30 7.90
N VAL A 121 -14.08 -10.35 6.67
CA VAL A 121 -14.40 -9.16 5.86
C VAL A 121 -15.81 -8.69 6.14
#